data_AF-A0A2J8IHA5-F1
#
_entry.id   AF-A0A2J8IHA5-F1
#
_cell.length_a   1.000
_cell.length_b   1.000
_cell.length_c   1.000
_cell.angle_alpha   90.00
_cell.angle_beta   90.00
_cell.angle_gamma   90.00
#
_symmetry.space_group_name_H-M   'P 1'
#
loop_
_entity.id
_entity.type
_entity.pdbx_description
1 polymer ?
#
loop_
_entity_poly.entity_id
_entity_poly.type
_entity_poly.pdbx_seq_one_letter_code
_entity_poly.pdbx_strand_id
1 'polypeptide(L)'
;MASGLGPMEVRVSKSQVSFRRRRGFAYLWRPGAYVKSMVPVVLSLALPFQAASPRFKQIAHPAPNIWMHHLELLDVSQLDDEVQQWMRQAYESAA
;
A
#
# COMPACT_ATOMS: atom_id res chain seq x y z
N MET A 1 13.23 2.46 1.87
CA MET A 1 11.89 1.94 1.54
C MET A 1 11.57 0.71 2.39
N ALA A 2 10.33 0.56 2.87
CA ALA A 2 9.82 -0.42 3.85
C ALA A 2 10.75 -0.74 5.03
N SER A 3 11.85 -1.47 4.86
CA SER A 3 12.83 -1.81 5.89
C SER A 3 13.36 -0.60 6.68
N GLY A 4 13.39 0.60 6.08
CA GLY A 4 13.76 1.85 6.74
C GLY A 4 12.69 2.48 7.66
N LEU A 5 11.49 1.91 7.76
CA LEU A 5 10.41 2.40 8.64
C LEU A 5 10.50 1.83 10.07
N GLY A 6 11.14 0.67 10.23
CA GLY A 6 11.29 -0.04 11.50
C GLY A 6 10.82 -1.49 11.45
N PRO A 7 10.73 -2.18 12.60
CA PRO A 7 10.37 -3.59 12.66
C PRO A 7 8.99 -3.89 12.08
N MET A 8 8.95 -4.85 11.16
CA MET A 8 7.73 -5.33 10.54
C MET A 8 7.88 -6.79 10.11
N GLU A 9 6.75 -7.46 9.95
CA GLU A 9 6.66 -8.75 9.30
C GLU A 9 6.36 -8.56 7.80
N VAL A 10 7.06 -9.32 6.96
CA VAL A 10 6.78 -9.44 5.53
C VAL A 10 6.20 -10.83 5.27
N ARG A 11 4.93 -10.87 4.82
CA ARG A 11 4.27 -12.12 4.44
C ARG A 11 4.12 -12.20 2.93
N VAL A 12 4.75 -13.20 2.33
CA VAL A 12 4.58 -13.53 0.91
C VAL A 12 3.50 -14.60 0.80
N SER A 13 2.47 -14.33 0.02
CA SER A 13 1.44 -15.30 -0.35
C SER A 13 1.42 -15.50 -1.87
N LYS A 14 0.55 -16.40 -2.34
CA LYS A 14 0.33 -16.60 -3.78
C LYS A 14 -0.10 -15.32 -4.50
N SER A 15 -0.88 -14.46 -3.84
CA SER A 15 -1.51 -13.30 -4.46
C SER A 15 -0.85 -11.97 -4.17
N GLN A 16 -0.10 -11.86 -3.08
CA GLN A 16 0.43 -10.59 -2.63
C GLN A 16 1.60 -10.74 -1.66
N VAL A 17 2.38 -9.67 -1.56
CA VAL A 17 3.32 -9.42 -0.45
C VAL A 17 2.65 -8.43 0.50
N SER A 18 2.56 -8.77 1.78
CA SER A 18 1.93 -7.94 2.81
C SER A 18 2.96 -7.51 3.84
N PHE A 19 3.00 -6.21 4.13
CA PHE A 19 3.78 -5.64 5.22
C PHE A 19 2.88 -5.43 6.43
N ARG A 20 3.31 -5.92 7.58
CA ARG A 20 2.49 -5.95 8.80
C ARG A 20 3.29 -5.53 10.03
N ARG A 21 2.64 -4.80 10.92
CA ARG A 21 3.03 -4.65 12.32
C ARG A 21 2.03 -5.42 13.17
N ARG A 22 1.34 -4.78 14.12
CA ARG A 22 0.15 -5.35 14.77
C ARG A 22 -0.98 -5.56 13.77
N ARG A 23 -1.07 -4.70 12.76
CA ARG A 23 -2.01 -4.79 11.63
C ARG A 23 -1.27 -4.72 10.29
N GLY A 24 -1.90 -5.21 9.23
CA GLY A 24 -1.36 -5.07 7.88
C GLY A 24 -1.58 -3.65 7.36
N PHE A 25 -0.54 -3.04 6.82
CA PHE A 25 -0.54 -1.61 6.50
C PHE A 25 -0.17 -1.28 5.06
N ALA A 26 0.55 -2.18 4.39
CA ALA A 26 0.86 -2.07 2.99
C ALA A 26 0.79 -3.44 2.31
N TYR A 27 0.34 -3.45 1.05
CA TYR A 27 0.14 -4.66 0.27
C TYR A 27 0.60 -4.42 -1.17
N LEU A 28 1.47 -5.30 -1.67
CA LEU A 28 1.88 -5.32 -3.07
C LEU A 28 1.27 -6.52 -3.75
N TRP A 29 0.63 -6.31 -4.89
CA TRP A 29 0.11 -7.40 -5.71
C TRP A 29 0.25 -7.06 -7.19
N ARG A 30 0.26 -8.09 -8.04
CA ARG A 30 0.40 -7.95 -9.49
C ARG A 30 -0.98 -8.05 -10.17
N PRO A 31 -1.54 -6.95 -10.69
CA PRO A 31 -2.86 -6.96 -11.32
C PRO A 31 -2.98 -7.95 -12.47
N GLY A 32 -1.97 -8.03 -13.33
CA GLY A 32 -1.95 -8.94 -14.48
C GLY A 32 -2.05 -10.44 -14.13
N ALA A 33 -1.94 -10.83 -12.85
CA ALA A 33 -2.21 -12.20 -12.42
C ALA A 33 -3.71 -12.52 -12.21
N TYR A 34 -4.56 -11.50 -12.12
CA TYR A 34 -5.98 -11.65 -11.72
C TYR A 34 -6.96 -10.91 -12.62
N VAL A 35 -6.52 -9.83 -13.26
CA VAL A 35 -7.33 -9.00 -14.16
C VAL A 35 -6.52 -8.60 -15.39
N LYS A 36 -7.19 -8.26 -16.49
CA LYS A 36 -6.52 -7.76 -17.70
C LYS A 36 -5.94 -6.38 -17.41
N SER A 37 -4.65 -6.32 -17.11
CA SER A 37 -3.93 -5.08 -16.79
C SER A 37 -2.47 -5.19 -17.19
N MET A 38 -1.93 -4.08 -17.71
CA MET A 38 -0.49 -3.92 -17.97
C MET A 38 0.26 -3.32 -16.78
N VAL A 39 -0.44 -2.98 -15.70
CA VAL A 39 0.15 -2.39 -14.50
C VAL A 39 1.06 -3.43 -13.83
N PRO A 40 2.35 -3.13 -13.65
CA PRO A 40 3.31 -4.06 -13.05
C PRO A 40 2.98 -4.44 -11.61
N VAL A 41 2.63 -3.45 -10.78
CA VAL A 41 2.30 -3.68 -9.37
C VAL A 41 1.32 -2.62 -8.87
N VAL A 42 0.42 -3.03 -7.98
CA VAL A 42 -0.40 -2.11 -7.20
C VAL A 42 0.10 -2.11 -5.77
N LEU A 43 0.32 -0.91 -5.24
CA LEU A 43 0.57 -0.67 -3.82
C LEU A 43 -0.74 -0.24 -3.16
N SER A 44 -1.22 -1.05 -2.23
CA SER A 44 -2.37 -0.71 -1.39
C SER A 44 -1.89 -0.28 -0.01
N LEU A 45 -2.34 0.88 0.48
CA LEU A 45 -1.99 1.43 1.79
C LEU A 45 -3.21 1.51 2.69
N ALA A 46 -3.06 1.13 3.96
CA ALA A 46 -4.09 1.28 4.99
C ALA A 46 -3.81 2.54 5.82
N LEU A 47 -4.54 3.62 5.55
CA LEU A 47 -4.43 4.89 6.28
C LEU A 47 -5.61 5.07 7.25
N PRO A 48 -5.43 5.79 8.37
CA PRO A 48 -6.53 6.06 9.30
C PRO A 48 -7.40 7.24 8.84
N PHE A 49 -7.08 7.87 7.71
CA PHE A 49 -7.79 9.01 7.13
C PHE A 49 -7.89 8.87 5.60
N GLN A 50 -8.85 9.58 5.01
CA GLN A 50 -8.99 9.67 3.56
C GLN A 50 -7.94 10.62 2.97
N ALA A 51 -6.79 10.10 2.54
CA ALA A 51 -5.84 10.87 1.75
C ALA A 51 -6.42 11.14 0.34
N ALA A 52 -6.75 12.39 0.04
CA ALA A 52 -7.22 12.80 -1.28
C ALA A 52 -6.02 13.16 -2.16
N SER A 53 -5.62 12.25 -3.05
CA SER A 53 -4.59 12.47 -4.06
C SER A 53 -5.02 11.86 -5.40
N PRO A 54 -4.79 12.53 -6.54
CA PRO A 54 -5.12 11.98 -7.86
C PRO A 54 -4.29 10.74 -8.21
N ARG A 55 -3.23 10.43 -7.44
CA ARG A 55 -2.41 9.22 -7.63
C ARG A 55 -3.12 7.95 -7.19
N PHE A 56 -4.11 8.07 -6.31
CA PHE A 56 -4.92 6.94 -5.90
C PHE A 56 -5.93 6.64 -7.00
N LYS A 57 -5.77 5.49 -7.66
CA LYS A 57 -6.77 4.98 -8.60
C LYS A 57 -8.09 4.70 -7.92
N GLN A 58 -8.03 4.21 -6.68
CA GLN A 58 -9.19 3.88 -5.89
C GLN A 58 -8.91 4.14 -4.41
N ILE A 59 -9.92 4.69 -3.74
CA ILE A 59 -9.97 4.85 -2.30
C ILE A 59 -11.23 4.13 -1.82
N ALA A 60 -11.10 3.23 -0.86
CA ALA A 60 -12.20 2.51 -0.23
C ALA A 60 -12.18 2.71 1.28
N HIS A 61 -13.34 2.61 1.93
CA HIS A 61 -13.47 2.71 3.40
C HIS A 61 -13.99 1.39 3.98
N PRO A 62 -13.17 0.32 4.00
CA PRO A 62 -13.62 -1.03 4.39
C PRO A 62 -13.97 -1.18 5.87
N ALA A 63 -13.50 -0.28 6.74
CA ALA A 63 -13.78 -0.30 8.17
C ALA A 63 -13.69 1.12 8.74
N PRO A 64 -14.33 1.43 9.90
CA PRO A 64 -14.40 2.78 10.45
C PRO A 64 -13.06 3.53 10.51
N ASN A 65 -11.99 2.81 10.86
CA ASN A 65 -10.65 3.38 11.07
C ASN A 65 -9.64 3.00 9.97
N ILE A 66 -10.12 2.53 8.82
CA ILE A 66 -9.26 2.08 7.73
C ILE A 66 -9.80 2.62 6.41
N TRP A 67 -9.00 3.49 5.81
CA TRP A 67 -9.10 3.86 4.42
C TRP A 67 -8.06 3.08 3.63
N MET A 68 -8.51 2.39 2.59
CA MET A 68 -7.67 1.59 1.70
C MET A 68 -7.43 2.35 0.42
N HIS A 69 -6.16 2.60 0.13
CA HIS A 69 -5.72 3.44 -0.95
C HIS A 69 -4.88 2.65 -1.95
N HIS A 70 -5.33 2.57 -3.20
CA HIS A 70 -4.68 1.80 -4.24
C HIS A 70 -3.93 2.72 -5.21
N LEU A 71 -2.59 2.61 -5.24
CA LEU A 71 -1.73 3.19 -6.27
C LEU A 71 -1.35 2.14 -7.31
N GLU A 72 -1.47 2.50 -8.58
CA GLU A 72 -0.82 1.77 -9.67
C GLU A 72 0.60 2.29 -9.82
N LEU A 73 1.59 1.40 -9.70
CA LEU A 73 2.99 1.75 -9.88
C LEU A 73 3.47 1.16 -11.21
N LEU A 74 3.72 2.05 -12.17
CA LEU A 74 4.23 1.73 -13.51
C LEU A 74 5.75 1.64 -13.52
N ASP A 75 6.42 2.41 -12.66
CA ASP A 75 7.86 2.46 -12.55
C ASP A 75 8.32 2.79 -11.12
N VAL A 76 9.61 2.56 -10.84
CA VAL A 76 10.17 2.73 -9.49
C VAL A 76 10.32 4.20 -9.08
N SER A 77 10.38 5.15 -10.02
CA SER A 77 10.51 6.58 -9.72
C SER A 77 9.25 7.15 -9.07
N GLN A 78 8.10 6.48 -9.23
CA GLN A 78 6.86 6.80 -8.54
C GLN A 78 6.92 6.50 -7.03
N LEU A 79 7.97 5.84 -6.53
CA LEU A 79 8.23 5.67 -5.09
C LEU A 79 8.95 6.89 -4.49
N ASP A 80 8.42 8.08 -4.77
CA ASP A 80 8.92 9.36 -4.30
C ASP A 80 8.58 9.65 -2.82
N ASP A 81 8.93 10.85 -2.37
CA ASP A 81 8.76 11.28 -0.98
C ASP A 81 7.30 11.30 -0.53
N GLU A 82 6.34 11.56 -1.43
CA GLU A 82 4.91 11.55 -1.11
C GLU A 82 4.45 10.12 -0.80
N VAL A 83 4.83 9.15 -1.63
CA VAL A 83 4.52 7.72 -1.39
C VAL A 83 5.24 7.23 -0.13
N GLN A 84 6.47 7.66 0.10
CA GLN A 84 7.20 7.35 1.33
C GLN A 84 6.51 7.90 2.59
N GLN A 85 5.96 9.11 2.50
CA GLN A 85 5.21 9.72 3.59
C GLN A 85 3.94 8.92 3.92
N TRP A 86 3.14 8.54 2.91
CA TRP A 86 1.97 7.70 3.16
C TRP A 86 2.34 6.32 3.71
N MET A 87 3.42 5.71 3.22
CA MET A 87 3.93 4.46 3.78
C MET A 87 4.30 4.59 5.26
N ARG A 88 4.93 5.69 5.66
CA ARG A 88 5.27 5.98 7.06
C ARG A 88 4.01 6.14 7.90
N GLN A 89 3.03 6.91 7.44
CA GLN A 89 1.76 7.13 8.13
C GLN A 89 0.98 5.81 8.31
N ALA A 90 0.92 4.97 7.28
CA ALA A 90 0.33 3.64 7.35
C ALA A 90 1.06 2.75 8.38
N TYR A 91 2.39 2.77 8.37
CA TYR A 91 3.22 2.02 9.31
C TYR A 91 3.03 2.47 10.77
N GLU A 92 2.99 3.78 11.03
CA GLU A 92 2.75 4.35 12.37
C GLU A 92 1.36 3.97 12.88
N SER A 93 0.35 4.05 12.01
CA SER A 93 -1.03 3.69 12.33
C SER A 93 -1.23 2.20 12.61
N ALA A 94 -0.31 1.35 12.13
CA ALA A 94 -0.39 -0.10 12.27
C ALA A 94 0.22 -0.66 13.55
N ALA A 95 0.79 0.21 14.40
CA ALA A 95 1.21 -0.12 15.76
C ALA A 95 0.06 -0.70 16.59
#